data_AF-A0A833FZM3-F1
#
_entry.id   AF-A0A833FZM3-F1
#
_cell.length_a   1.000
_cell.length_b   1.000
_cell.length_c   1.000
_cell.angle_alpha   90.00
_cell.angle_beta   90.00
_cell.angle_gamma   90.00
#
_symmetry.space_group_name_H-M   'P 1'
#
loop_
_entity.id
_entity.type
_entity.pdbx_description
1 polymer ?
#
loop_
_entity_poly.entity_id
_entity_poly.type
_entity_poly.pdbx_seq_one_letter_code
_entity_poly.pdbx_strand_id
1 'polypeptide(L)' 'MPFQLSSFAIPARGTIPVRYTGDGEDLSPPLTWSDPPAGTRSFALALEDTDAPGGPFWHWG' A
#
# COMPACT_ATOMS: atom_id res chain seq x y z
N MET A 1 -0.50 -17.56 -11.83
CA MET A 1 -0.56 -16.10 -11.67
C MET A 1 0.51 -15.68 -10.68
N PRO A 2 1.14 -14.51 -10.83
CA PRO A 2 2.11 -14.01 -9.85
C PRO A 2 1.41 -13.53 -8.57
N PHE A 3 2.09 -13.67 -7.43
CA PHE A 3 1.66 -13.04 -6.19
C PHE A 3 1.56 -11.52 -6.37
N GLN A 4 0.43 -10.92 -5.98
CA GLN A 4 0.15 -9.53 -6.26
C GLN A 4 -0.58 -8.84 -5.10
N LEU A 5 -0.30 -7.54 -4.94
CA LEU A 5 -1.04 -6.61 -4.09
C LEU A 5 -1.73 -5.58 -5.00
N SER A 6 -3.00 -5.30 -4.74
CA SER A 6 -3.80 -4.33 -5.50
C SER A 6 -4.77 -3.56 -4.61
N SER A 7 -5.32 -2.47 -5.14
CA SER A 7 -6.40 -1.70 -4.51
C SER A 7 -7.46 -1.39 -5.54
N PHE A 8 -8.74 -1.51 -5.19
CA PHE A 8 -9.80 -0.99 -6.05
C PHE A 8 -9.91 0.54 -6.01
N ALA A 9 -9.31 1.17 -4.99
CA ALA A 9 -9.35 2.61 -4.79
C ALA A 9 -8.10 3.34 -5.32
N ILE A 10 -6.98 2.62 -5.46
CA ILE A 10 -5.72 3.16 -5.97
C ILE A 10 -5.30 2.35 -7.21
N PRO A 11 -5.45 2.91 -8.42
CA PRO A 11 -4.89 2.29 -9.62
C PRO A 11 -3.37 2.14 -9.51
N ALA A 12 -2.80 1.10 -10.13
CA ALA A 12 -1.35 0.93 -10.15
C ALA A 12 -0.68 2.18 -10.76
N ARG A 13 0.27 2.78 -10.01
CA ARG A 13 0.94 4.06 -10.37
C ARG A 13 -0.02 5.25 -10.53
N GLY A 14 -1.26 5.12 -10.05
CA GLY A 14 -2.24 6.19 -10.03
C GLY A 14 -2.10 7.08 -8.81
N THR A 15 -2.88 8.15 -8.80
CA THR A 15 -2.97 9.08 -7.67
C THR A 15 -3.73 8.45 -6.50
N ILE A 16 -3.23 8.62 -5.28
CA ILE A 16 -3.94 8.21 -4.06
C ILE A 16 -5.09 9.20 -3.82
N PRO A 17 -6.35 8.74 -3.72
CA PRO A 17 -7.48 9.63 -3.39
C PRO A 17 -7.27 10.36 -2.06
N VAL A 18 -7.63 11.65 -2.01
CA VAL A 18 -7.42 12.56 -0.85
C VAL A 18 -7.85 11.97 0.48
N ARG A 19 -8.93 11.18 0.50
CA ARG A 19 -9.41 10.55 1.74
C ARG A 19 -8.40 9.61 2.43
N TYR A 20 -7.41 9.11 1.68
CA TYR A 20 -6.36 8.22 2.17
C TYR A 20 -5.01 8.93 2.36
N THR A 21 -4.99 10.26 2.32
CA THR A 21 -3.79 11.07 2.56
C THR A 21 -3.98 11.90 3.83
N GLY A 22 -2.87 12.49 4.31
CA GLY A 22 -2.90 13.41 5.45
C GLY A 22 -3.67 14.72 5.21
N ASP A 23 -4.03 15.02 3.96
CA ASP A 23 -4.90 16.17 3.62
C ASP A 23 -6.40 15.84 3.75
N GLY A 24 -6.75 14.56 3.97
CA GLY A 24 -8.12 14.08 4.07
C GLY A 24 -8.41 13.39 5.40
N GLU A 25 -9.06 12.23 5.32
CA GLU A 25 -9.45 11.43 6.50
C GLU A 25 -8.28 10.61 7.07
N ASP A 26 -7.14 10.55 6.37
CA ASP A 26 -5.96 9.75 6.70
C ASP A 26 -6.29 8.25 6.93
N LEU A 27 -7.27 7.75 6.18
CA LEU A 27 -7.68 6.34 6.26
C LEU A 27 -6.70 5.46 5.48
N SER A 28 -6.54 4.22 5.92
CA SER A 28 -5.83 3.23 5.14
C SER A 28 -6.60 2.86 3.86
N PRO A 29 -5.98 2.87 2.66
CA PRO A 29 -6.63 2.41 1.46
C PRO A 29 -6.98 0.92 1.53
N PRO A 30 -8.06 0.50 0.87
CA PRO A 30 -8.42 -0.90 0.77
C PRO A 30 -7.36 -1.63 -0.07
N LEU A 31 -6.84 -2.74 0.44
CA LEU A 31 -5.83 -3.55 -0.23
C LEU A 31 -6.30 -5.00 -0.37
N THR A 32 -5.88 -5.66 -1.45
CA THR A 32 -6.22 -7.05 -1.76
C THR A 32 -4.99 -7.78 -2.25
N TRP A 33 -4.70 -8.90 -1.60
CA TRP A 33 -3.65 -9.86 -1.97
C TRP A 33 -4.24 -10.93 -2.89
N SER A 34 -3.53 -11.33 -3.93
CA SER A 34 -3.91 -12.47 -4.77
C SER A 34 -2.72 -13.39 -5.02
N ASP A 35 -3.01 -14.67 -5.21
CA ASP A 35 -2.05 -15.71 -5.62
C ASP A 35 -0.80 -15.86 -4.72
N PRO A 36 -0.95 -16.00 -3.38
CA PRO A 36 0.21 -16.22 -2.52
C PRO A 36 0.89 -17.56 -2.84
N PRO A 37 2.23 -17.64 -2.76
CA PRO A 37 2.95 -18.89 -2.97
C PRO A 37 2.50 -20.01 -2.02
N ALA A 38 2.59 -21.27 -2.48
CA ALA A 38 2.26 -22.41 -1.64
C ALA A 38 3.13 -22.44 -0.38
N GLY A 39 2.50 -22.67 0.78
CA GLY A 39 3.18 -22.67 2.07
C GLY A 39 3.32 -21.30 2.74
N THR A 40 2.76 -20.23 2.16
CA THR A 40 2.62 -18.92 2.84
C THR A 40 1.89 -19.09 4.17
N ARG A 41 2.50 -18.62 5.26
CA ARG A 41 1.93 -18.73 6.63
C ARG A 41 1.40 -17.40 7.17
N SER A 42 1.94 -16.30 6.66
CA SER A 42 1.62 -14.95 7.09
C SER A 42 1.98 -13.95 5.99
N PHE A 43 1.43 -12.74 6.12
CA PHE A 43 1.79 -11.57 5.32
C PHE A 43 2.27 -10.45 6.26
N ALA A 44 3.12 -9.58 5.74
CA ALA A 44 3.47 -8.30 6.33
C ALA A 44 3.36 -7.24 5.23
N LEU A 45 3.06 -6.01 5.62
CA LEU A 45 2.93 -4.87 4.72
C LEU A 45 3.68 -3.69 5.29
N ALA A 46 4.55 -3.10 4.48
CA ALA A 46 5.20 -1.85 4.79
C ALA A 46 4.99 -0.89 3.63
N LEU A 47 4.80 0.39 3.95
CA LEU A 47 4.63 1.46 2.98
C LEU A 47 5.65 2.55 3.29
N GLU A 48 6.60 2.74 2.36
CA GLU A 48 7.67 3.73 2.47
C GLU A 48 7.49 4.80 1.40
N ASP A 49 7.56 6.07 1.79
CA ASP A 49 7.76 7.19 0.89
C ASP A 49 9.27 7.47 0.79
N THR A 50 9.86 7.06 -0.33
CA THR A 50 11.29 7.31 -0.62
C THR A 50 11.57 8.75 -1.05
N ASP A 51 10.52 9.51 -1.38
CA ASP A 51 10.58 10.88 -1.87
C ASP A 51 10.35 11.90 -0.74
N ALA A 52 10.12 11.42 0.49
CA ALA A 52 9.84 12.25 1.65
C ALA A 52 10.97 13.27 1.93
N PRO A 53 10.62 14.54 2.28
CA PRO A 53 11.60 15.53 2.67
C PRO A 53 12.37 15.10 3.92
N GLY A 54 13.71 15.01 3.80
CA GLY A 54 14.58 14.56 4.91
C GLY A 54 14.98 13.09 4.85
N GLY A 55 14.55 12.35 3.81
CA GLY A 55 14.89 10.95 3.59
C GLY A 55 13.67 10.03 3.70
N PRO A 56 13.85 8.72 3.49
CA PRO A 56 12.75 7.77 3.44
C PRO A 56 11.89 7.79 4.70
N PHE A 57 10.57 7.75 4.53
CA PHE A 57 9.59 7.78 5.61
C PHE A 57 8.67 6.55 5.56
N TRP A 58 8.57 5.84 6.69
CA TRP A 58 7.66 4.72 6.84
C TRP A 58 6.28 5.21 7.25
N HIS A 59 5.31 5.09 6.35
CA HIS A 59 3.90 5.32 6.68
C HIS A 59 3.35 4.15 7.50
N TRP A 60 3.63 2.90 7.08
CA TRP A 60 3.18 1.68 7.77
C TRP A 60 4.32 0.68 7.97
N GLY A 61 4.22 -0.15 9.01
CA GLY A 61 5.13 -1.26 9.31
C GLY A 61 4.45 -2.39 10.08
#